data_AF-A0A519D1I1-F1
#
_entry.id   AF-A0A519D1I1-F1
#
_cell.length_a   1.000
_cell.length_b   1.000
_cell.length_c   1.000
_cell.angle_alpha   90.00
_cell.angle_beta   90.00
_cell.angle_gamma   90.00
#
_symmetry.space_group_name_H-M   'P 1'
#
loop_
_entity.id
_entity.type
_entity.pdbx_description
1 polymer ?
#
loop_
_entity_poly.entity_id
_entity_poly.type
_entity_poly.pdbx_seq_one_letter_code
_entity_poly.pdbx_strand_id
1 'polypeptide(L)'
;MVETPFKNTYSLSAKQLQDLDEAEDKMEKQDLTAAENMFLAMLEEEADCIPVLNNLGHLYGKHLSEFEKAVGYYQRVLDLEPDNAWARDQRRKYQRFLTYD
;
A
#
# COMPACT_ATOMS: atom_id res chain seq x y z
N MET A 1 18.37 14.18 11.70
CA MET A 1 18.16 13.70 10.33
C MET A 1 17.90 12.22 10.46
N VAL A 2 16.69 11.76 10.16
CA VAL A 2 16.33 10.34 10.28
C VAL A 2 16.96 9.64 9.08
N GLU A 3 17.99 8.84 9.32
CA GLU A 3 18.52 7.92 8.30
C GLU A 3 17.51 6.80 8.14
N THR A 4 16.63 6.93 7.15
CA THR A 4 15.72 5.83 6.80
C THR A 4 16.55 4.68 6.22
N PRO A 5 16.47 3.46 6.77
CA PRO A 5 17.30 2.32 6.35
C PRO A 5 16.97 1.80 4.93
N PHE A 6 15.91 2.30 4.31
CA PHE A 6 15.53 1.97 2.94
C PHE A 6 15.91 3.09 1.95
N LYS A 7 16.22 2.68 0.72
CA LYS A 7 16.44 3.62 -0.38
C LYS A 7 15.08 4.23 -0.73
N ASN A 8 14.89 5.52 -0.47
CA ASN A 8 13.72 6.27 -0.90
C ASN A 8 13.70 6.40 -2.44
N THR A 9 13.28 5.32 -3.12
CA THR A 9 13.25 5.22 -4.57
C THR A 9 12.16 6.07 -5.22
N TYR A 10 11.17 6.52 -4.43
CA TYR A 10 10.00 7.27 -4.88
C TYR A 10 10.07 8.77 -4.51
N SER A 11 11.23 9.25 -4.05
CA SER A 11 11.44 10.67 -3.71
C SER A 11 10.45 11.25 -2.69
N LEU A 12 9.95 10.42 -1.78
CA LEU A 12 9.07 10.85 -0.68
C LEU A 12 9.76 11.93 0.19
N SER A 13 8.99 12.90 0.66
CA SER A 13 9.46 13.88 1.64
C SER A 13 9.74 13.23 3.00
N ALA A 14 10.50 13.90 3.86
CA ALA A 14 10.77 13.41 5.22
C ALA A 14 9.48 13.17 6.02
N LYS A 15 8.46 14.02 5.84
CA LYS A 15 7.13 13.84 6.44
C LYS A 15 6.46 12.58 5.89
N GLN A 16 6.39 12.42 4.57
CA GLN A 16 5.77 11.24 3.97
C GLN A 16 6.46 9.93 4.37
N LEU A 17 7.80 9.94 4.52
CA LEU A 17 8.53 8.77 5.02
C LEU A 17 8.14 8.45 6.46
N GLN A 18 8.01 9.47 7.32
CA GLN A 18 7.58 9.29 8.70
C GLN A 18 6.13 8.81 8.80
N ASP A 19 5.22 9.41 8.02
CA ASP A 19 3.81 9.02 8.01
C ASP A 19 3.63 7.58 7.50
N LEU A 20 4.43 7.17 6.49
CA LEU A 20 4.44 5.81 5.97
C LEU A 20 4.91 4.81 7.04
N ASP A 21 6.02 5.10 7.71
CA ASP A 21 6.59 4.26 8.78
C ASP A 21 5.60 4.12 9.94
N GLU A 22 4.98 5.22 10.38
CA GLU A 22 3.98 5.19 11.44
C GLU A 22 2.74 4.37 11.04
N ALA A 23 2.26 4.50 9.80
CA ALA A 23 1.12 3.74 9.30
C ALA A 23 1.42 2.23 9.21
N GLU A 24 2.63 1.84 8.78
CA GLU A 24 3.08 0.45 8.79
C GLU A 24 3.15 -0.11 10.23
N ASP A 25 3.70 0.66 11.15
CA ASP A 25 3.75 0.37 12.59
C ASP A 25 2.35 0.11 13.18
N LYS A 26 1.35 0.88 12.74
CA LYS A 26 -0.05 0.70 13.13
C LYS A 26 -0.62 -0.61 12.59
N MET A 27 -0.32 -0.97 11.34
CA MET A 27 -0.71 -2.27 10.78
C MET A 27 -0.12 -3.43 11.58
N GLU A 28 1.16 -3.36 11.94
CA GLU A 28 1.83 -4.38 12.74
C GLU A 28 1.20 -4.55 14.12
N LYS A 29 0.78 -3.43 14.73
CA LYS A 29 0.06 -3.39 16.01
C LYS A 29 -1.42 -3.78 15.91
N GLN A 30 -1.90 -4.20 14.73
CA GLN A 30 -3.31 -4.52 14.44
C GLN A 30 -4.28 -3.33 14.59
N ASP A 31 -3.76 -2.09 14.62
CA ASP A 31 -4.56 -0.87 14.58
C ASP A 31 -4.90 -0.53 13.11
N LEU A 32 -5.68 -1.41 12.48
CA LEU A 32 -5.93 -1.39 11.04
C LEU A 32 -6.68 -0.14 10.60
N THR A 33 -7.63 0.34 11.41
CA THR A 33 -8.40 1.57 11.11
C THR A 33 -7.49 2.80 11.13
N ALA A 34 -6.57 2.91 12.10
CA ALA A 34 -5.64 4.03 12.12
C ALA A 34 -4.69 3.99 10.91
N ALA A 35 -4.15 2.81 10.59
CA ALA A 35 -3.29 2.63 9.42
C ALA A 35 -4.01 3.01 8.12
N GLU A 36 -5.24 2.52 7.92
CA GLU A 36 -6.07 2.85 6.75
C GLU A 36 -6.25 4.37 6.61
N ASN A 37 -6.64 5.05 7.68
CA ASN A 37 -6.86 6.49 7.67
C ASN A 37 -5.57 7.27 7.34
N MET A 38 -4.42 6.83 7.86
CA MET A 38 -3.14 7.46 7.56
C MET A 38 -2.76 7.30 6.09
N PHE A 39 -2.88 6.09 5.53
CA PHE A 39 -2.61 5.87 4.11
C PHE A 39 -3.56 6.66 3.21
N LEU A 40 -4.85 6.73 3.56
CA LEU A 40 -5.82 7.51 2.79
C LEU A 40 -5.48 9.00 2.83
N ALA A 41 -5.11 9.55 3.99
CA ALA A 41 -4.66 10.93 4.11
C ALA A 41 -3.40 11.20 3.26
N MET A 42 -2.45 10.26 3.22
CA MET A 42 -1.29 10.37 2.34
C MET A 42 -1.68 10.37 0.85
N LEU A 43 -2.69 9.59 0.45
CA LEU A 43 -3.22 9.62 -0.93
C LEU A 43 -3.98 10.91 -1.26
N GLU A 44 -4.56 11.60 -0.27
CA GLU A 44 -5.16 12.92 -0.48
C GLU A 44 -4.09 13.98 -0.79
N GLU A 45 -2.91 13.88 -0.17
CA GLU A 45 -1.75 14.74 -0.47
C GLU A 45 -1.13 14.38 -1.83
N GLU A 46 -0.94 13.08 -2.10
CA GLU A 46 -0.34 12.58 -3.34
C GLU A 46 -1.06 11.31 -3.82
N ALA A 47 -1.99 11.50 -4.77
CA ALA A 47 -2.87 10.43 -5.26
C ALA A 47 -2.11 9.23 -5.86
N ASP A 48 -0.92 9.45 -6.43
CA ASP A 48 -0.15 8.46 -7.17
C ASP A 48 1.10 8.00 -6.41
N CYS A 49 1.01 7.94 -5.07
CA CYS A 49 2.08 7.46 -4.21
C CYS A 49 2.16 5.91 -4.20
N ILE A 50 3.06 5.35 -4.99
CA ILE A 50 3.22 3.88 -5.17
C ILE A 50 3.43 3.10 -3.85
N PRO A 51 4.29 3.55 -2.90
CA PRO A 51 4.42 2.88 -1.60
C PRO A 51 3.10 2.79 -0.84
N VAL A 52 2.33 3.88 -0.80
CA VAL A 52 1.04 3.94 -0.09
C VAL A 52 0.01 3.05 -0.78
N LEU A 53 -0.06 3.06 -2.12
CA LEU A 53 -0.94 2.17 -2.87
C LEU A 53 -0.63 0.69 -2.61
N ASN A 54 0.66 0.33 -2.56
CA ASN A 54 1.08 -1.04 -2.22
C ASN A 54 0.66 -1.42 -0.79
N ASN A 55 0.82 -0.51 0.18
CA ASN A 55 0.44 -0.77 1.57
C ASN A 55 -1.08 -0.87 1.77
N LEU A 56 -1.88 -0.03 1.09
CA LEU A 56 -3.34 -0.19 1.08
C LEU A 56 -3.75 -1.54 0.45
N GLY A 57 -3.14 -1.91 -0.69
CA GLY A 57 -3.37 -3.22 -1.29
C GLY A 57 -3.04 -4.38 -0.36
N HIS A 58 -1.98 -4.25 0.43
CA HIS A 58 -1.57 -5.24 1.43
C HIS A 58 -2.54 -5.29 2.62
N LEU A 59 -2.96 -4.13 3.13
CA LEU A 59 -3.94 -3.98 4.21
C LEU A 59 -5.26 -4.65 3.84
N TYR A 60 -5.87 -4.25 2.72
CA TYR A 60 -7.17 -4.80 2.30
C TYR A 60 -7.08 -6.29 2.01
N GLY A 61 -6.03 -6.74 1.33
CA GLY A 61 -5.93 -8.14 0.89
C GLY A 61 -5.56 -9.12 2.00
N LYS A 62 -4.60 -8.75 2.86
CA LYS A 62 -4.08 -9.66 3.89
C LYS A 62 -4.83 -9.55 5.21
N HIS A 63 -5.21 -8.33 5.61
CA HIS A 63 -5.74 -8.09 6.94
C HIS A 63 -7.27 -7.99 6.95
N LEU A 64 -7.87 -7.35 5.93
CA LEU A 64 -9.32 -7.15 5.87
C LEU A 64 -10.05 -8.18 4.99
N SER A 65 -9.31 -8.98 4.21
CA SER A 65 -9.87 -9.91 3.21
C SER A 65 -10.82 -9.25 2.20
N GLU A 66 -10.69 -7.94 1.98
CA GLU A 66 -11.42 -7.19 0.96
C GLU A 66 -10.66 -7.27 -0.37
N PHE A 67 -10.77 -8.43 -1.02
CA PHE A 67 -9.94 -8.78 -2.17
C PHE A 67 -10.17 -7.89 -3.38
N GLU A 68 -11.40 -7.41 -3.61
CA GLU A 68 -11.72 -6.47 -4.69
C GLU A 68 -10.95 -5.16 -4.53
N LYS A 69 -10.95 -4.58 -3.32
CA LYS A 69 -10.19 -3.36 -3.03
C LYS A 69 -8.70 -3.60 -3.19
N ALA A 70 -8.18 -4.72 -2.65
CA ALA A 70 -6.78 -5.08 -2.78
C ALA A 70 -6.34 -5.12 -4.25
N VAL A 71 -7.11 -5.82 -5.10
CA VAL A 71 -6.87 -5.90 -6.54
C VAL A 71 -6.90 -4.52 -7.19
N GLY A 72 -7.84 -3.66 -6.80
CA GLY A 72 -7.92 -2.27 -7.28
C GLY A 72 -6.67 -1.45 -6.99
N TYR A 73 -6.15 -1.50 -5.75
CA TYR A 73 -4.92 -0.78 -5.40
C TYR A 73 -3.69 -1.31 -6.13
N TYR A 74 -3.52 -2.64 -6.23
CA TYR A 74 -2.40 -3.19 -7.00
C TYR A 74 -2.54 -2.91 -8.50
N GLN A 75 -3.76 -2.79 -9.02
CA GLN A 75 -3.96 -2.36 -10.40
C GLN A 75 -3.46 -0.92 -10.61
N ARG A 76 -3.79 0.01 -9.70
CA ARG A 76 -3.27 1.38 -9.77
C ARG A 76 -1.74 1.43 -9.72
N VAL A 77 -1.10 0.60 -8.90
CA VAL A 77 0.37 0.48 -8.89
C VAL A 77 0.89 0.04 -10.26
N LEU A 78 0.25 -0.92 -10.92
CA LEU A 78 0.65 -1.41 -12.24
C LEU A 78 0.35 -0.43 -13.37
N ASP A 79 -0.62 0.48 -13.19
CA ASP A 79 -0.89 1.55 -14.15
C ASP A 79 0.23 2.61 -14.12
N LEU A 80 0.84 2.84 -12.94
CA LEU A 80 1.98 3.75 -12.75
C LEU A 80 3.34 3.09 -13.04
N GLU A 81 3.50 1.84 -12.61
CA GLU A 81 4.70 1.02 -12.82
C GLU A 81 4.31 -0.36 -13.38
N PRO A 82 4.17 -0.47 -14.71
CA PRO A 82 3.82 -1.72 -15.37
C PRO A 82 4.77 -2.88 -15.07
N ASP A 83 6.03 -2.58 -14.75
CA ASP A 83 7.09 -3.53 -14.47
C ASP A 83 7.18 -3.95 -12.98
N ASN A 84 6.31 -3.42 -12.11
CA ASN A 84 6.28 -3.76 -10.69
C ASN A 84 5.87 -5.23 -10.47
N ALA A 85 6.86 -6.11 -10.39
CA ALA A 85 6.65 -7.55 -10.26
C ALA A 85 5.89 -7.93 -8.99
N TRP A 86 6.15 -7.21 -7.89
CA TRP A 86 5.47 -7.42 -6.62
C TRP A 86 3.96 -7.15 -6.73
N ALA A 87 3.58 -5.98 -7.23
CA ALA A 87 2.17 -5.63 -7.42
C ALA A 87 1.46 -6.61 -8.36
N ARG A 88 2.14 -7.05 -9.43
CA ARG A 88 1.60 -8.05 -10.36
C ARG A 88 1.28 -9.37 -9.67
N ASP A 89 2.19 -9.85 -8.82
CA ASP A 89 2.03 -11.12 -8.12
C ASP A 89 0.97 -11.02 -7.02
N GLN A 90 0.95 -9.93 -6.24
CA GLN A 90 -0.10 -9.70 -5.24
C GLN A 90 -1.48 -9.56 -5.89
N ARG A 91 -1.61 -8.81 -6.98
CA ARG A 91 -2.87 -8.70 -7.72
C ARG A 91 -3.36 -10.07 -8.18
N ARG A 92 -2.49 -10.88 -8.81
CA ARG A 92 -2.83 -12.23 -9.27
C ARG A 92 -3.25 -13.14 -8.13
N LYS A 93 -2.57 -13.04 -6.97
CA LYS A 93 -2.93 -13.78 -5.76
C LYS A 93 -4.35 -13.45 -5.31
N TYR A 94 -4.69 -12.16 -5.17
CA TYR A 94 -6.02 -11.75 -4.68
C TYR A 94 -7.12 -11.97 -5.72
N GLN A 95 -6.82 -11.84 -7.01
CA GLN A 95 -7.75 -12.19 -8.10
C GLN A 95 -8.24 -13.63 -8.01
N ARG A 96 -7.40 -14.58 -7.57
CA ARG A 96 -7.82 -15.98 -7.42
C ARG A 96 -8.94 -16.13 -6.40
N PHE A 97 -8.89 -15.41 -5.28
CA PHE A 97 -9.95 -15.47 -4.25
C PHE A 97 -11.30 -14.94 -4.75
N LEU A 98 -11.31 -14.06 -5.77
CA LEU A 98 -12.52 -13.55 -6.40
C LEU A 98 -13.14 -14.51 -7.43
N THR A 99 -12.38 -15.51 -7.88
CA THR A 99 -12.82 -16.46 -8.91
C THR A 99 -13.32 -17.80 -8.36
N TYR A 100 -13.25 -18.00 -7.05
CA TYR A 100 -13.84 -19.16 -6.39
C TYR A 100 -15.27 -18.78 -5.93
N ASP A 101 -16.26 -19.17 -6.74
CA ASP A 101 -17.67 -19.33 -6.31
C ASP A 101 -17.82 -20.60 -5.44
#